data_AF-A0A7S3FFU7-F1
#
_entry.id   AF-A0A7S3FFU7-F1
#
_cell.length_a   1.000
_cell.length_b   1.000
_cell.length_c   1.000
_cell.angle_alpha   90.00
_cell.angle_beta   90.00
_cell.angle_gamma   90.00
#
_symmetry.space_group_name_H-M   'P 1'
#
loop_
_entity.id
_entity.type
_entity.pdbx_description
1 polymer ?
#
loop_
_entity_poly.entity_id
_entity_poly.type
_entity_poly.pdbx_seq_one_letter_code
_entity_poly.pdbx_strand_id
1 'polypeptide(L)'
;SIYYTIMMMSTIGSSIVPVTDTERIFSLFSMLCGASVWAYGITNMCTLIFNMNRQEVFFRQKMDELNDFMSYRELPKLLRLKIREYYDHLHNRLRFFDEGEIISELSHQLRQELILELNKSMVMS
;
A
#
# COMPACT_ATOMS: atom_id res chain seq x y z
N SER A 1 32.57 2.56 -25.72
CA SER A 1 32.16 2.05 -24.40
C SER A 1 30.85 1.26 -24.43
N ILE A 2 29.74 1.76 -25.00
CA ILE A 2 28.44 1.04 -25.06
C ILE A 2 28.53 -0.33 -25.77
N TYR A 3 29.27 -0.42 -26.88
CA TYR A 3 29.47 -1.67 -27.62
C TYR A 3 30.12 -2.79 -26.78
N TYR A 4 31.07 -2.42 -25.91
CA TYR A 4 31.75 -3.35 -25.02
C TYR A 4 30.83 -3.85 -23.89
N THR A 5 30.00 -2.94 -23.35
CA THR A 5 29.00 -3.27 -22.32
C THR A 5 27.93 -4.25 -22.84
N ILE A 6 27.46 -4.06 -24.08
CA ILE A 6 26.45 -4.93 -24.71
C ILE A 6 27.01 -6.34 -24.97
N MET A 7 28.29 -6.44 -25.33
CA MET A 7 28.96 -7.71 -25.59
C MET A 7 29.15 -8.54 -24.31
N MET A 8 29.42 -7.90 -23.17
CA MET A 8 29.53 -8.55 -21.85
C MET A 8 28.18 -9.07 -21.34
N MET A 9 27.09 -8.32 -21.54
CA MET A 9 25.74 -8.72 -21.11
C MET A 9 25.18 -9.93 -21.89
N SER A 10 25.58 -10.10 -23.15
CA SER A 10 24.95 -11.09 -24.04
C SER A 10 25.48 -12.51 -23.87
N THR A 11 26.37 -12.79 -22.89
CA THR A 11 27.00 -14.10 -22.65
C THR A 11 27.83 -14.66 -23.83
N ILE A 12 27.86 -13.95 -24.97
CA ILE A 12 28.74 -14.19 -26.12
C ILE A 12 30.20 -13.86 -25.76
N GLY A 13 30.42 -13.00 -24.76
CA GLY A 13 31.74 -12.67 -24.21
C GLY A 13 32.26 -13.61 -23.11
N SER A 14 31.77 -14.84 -22.99
CA SER A 14 32.11 -15.78 -21.90
C SER A 14 33.57 -16.28 -21.87
N SER A 15 34.49 -15.71 -22.65
CA SER A 15 35.92 -16.09 -22.65
C SER A 15 36.81 -15.18 -21.80
N ILE A 16 36.28 -14.13 -21.17
CA ILE A 16 37.01 -13.33 -20.17
C ILE A 16 36.59 -13.78 -18.79
N VAL A 17 37.06 -14.98 -18.43
CA VAL A 17 37.06 -15.43 -17.04
C VAL A 17 37.99 -14.48 -16.28
N PRO A 18 37.54 -13.79 -15.22
CA PRO A 18 38.41 -12.92 -14.44
C PRO A 18 39.53 -13.77 -13.83
N VAL A 19 40.75 -13.54 -14.30
CA VAL A 19 41.95 -14.29 -13.93
C VAL A 19 42.53 -13.78 -12.61
N THR A 20 42.18 -12.54 -12.22
CA THR A 20 42.78 -11.86 -11.06
C THR A 20 41.82 -11.84 -9.86
N ASP A 21 42.31 -12.15 -8.66
CA ASP A 21 41.49 -12.19 -7.43
C ASP A 21 40.78 -10.86 -7.15
N THR A 22 41.39 -9.73 -7.50
CA THR A 22 40.82 -8.39 -7.37
C THR A 22 39.59 -8.19 -8.28
N GLU A 23 39.60 -8.72 -9.50
CA GLU A 23 38.48 -8.61 -10.44
C GLU A 23 37.27 -9.42 -9.96
N ARG A 24 37.53 -10.57 -9.33
CA ARG A 24 36.48 -11.43 -8.74
C ARG A 24 35.80 -10.74 -7.57
N ILE A 25 36.56 -10.12 -6.67
CA ILE A 25 36.03 -9.37 -5.53
C ILE A 25 35.18 -8.19 -6.01
N PHE A 26 35.66 -7.45 -7.02
CA PHE A 26 34.91 -6.34 -7.60
C PHE A 26 33.62 -6.81 -8.29
N SER A 27 33.66 -7.93 -9.01
CA SER A 27 32.47 -8.53 -9.64
C SER A 27 31.44 -9.03 -8.62
N LEU A 28 31.90 -9.60 -7.50
CA LEU A 28 31.00 -10.00 -6.41
C LEU A 28 30.32 -8.78 -5.78
N PHE A 29 31.09 -7.72 -5.52
CA PHE A 29 30.54 -6.49 -4.96
C PHE A 29 29.53 -5.83 -5.91
N SER A 30 29.85 -5.74 -7.21
CA SER A 30 28.93 -5.15 -8.20
C SER A 30 27.66 -5.98 -8.39
N MET A 31 27.74 -7.31 -8.34
CA MET A 31 26.56 -8.19 -8.32
C MET A 31 25.68 -7.95 -7.08
N LEU A 32 26.27 -7.84 -5.90
CA LEU A 32 25.53 -7.58 -4.65
C LEU A 32 24.87 -6.20 -4.68
N CYS A 33 25.59 -5.18 -5.14
CA CYS A 33 25.03 -3.83 -5.32
C CYS A 33 23.88 -3.84 -6.33
N GLY A 34 24.04 -4.50 -7.48
CA GLY A 34 23.01 -4.63 -8.50
C GLY A 34 21.76 -5.35 -7.97
N ALA A 35 21.95 -6.46 -7.27
CA ALA A 35 20.86 -7.22 -6.63
C ALA A 35 20.12 -6.38 -5.58
N SER A 36 20.85 -5.60 -4.78
CA SER A 36 20.27 -4.74 -3.75
C SER A 36 19.43 -3.61 -4.34
N VAL A 37 19.92 -2.94 -5.39
CA VAL A 37 19.16 -1.88 -6.09
C VAL A 37 17.89 -2.44 -6.73
N TRP A 38 18.00 -3.63 -7.33
CA TRP A 38 16.85 -4.30 -7.94
C TRP A 38 15.80 -4.71 -6.89
N ALA A 39 16.23 -5.33 -5.79
CA ALA A 39 15.36 -5.69 -4.68
C ALA A 39 14.65 -4.46 -4.09
N TYR A 40 15.39 -3.36 -3.87
CA TYR A 40 14.82 -2.11 -3.40
C TYR A 40 13.75 -1.56 -4.36
N GLY A 41 13.98 -1.62 -5.67
CA GLY A 41 12.99 -1.24 -6.68
C GLY A 41 11.68 -2.01 -6.54
N ILE A 42 11.76 -3.34 -6.41
CA ILE A 42 10.59 -4.19 -6.20
C ILE A 42 9.90 -3.88 -4.88
N THR A 43 10.65 -3.73 -3.79
CA THR A 43 10.09 -3.39 -2.47
C THR A 43 9.27 -2.11 -2.53
N ASN A 44 9.75 -1.08 -3.22
CA ASN A 44 9.00 0.18 -3.38
C ASN A 44 7.72 -0.02 -4.20
N MET A 45 7.77 -0.78 -5.30
CA MET A 45 6.57 -1.10 -6.09
C MET A 45 5.54 -1.87 -5.26
N CYS A 46 5.97 -2.91 -4.55
CA CYS A 46 5.10 -3.67 -3.65
C CYS A 46 4.49 -2.74 -2.59
N THR A 47 5.29 -1.87 -1.98
CA THR A 47 4.82 -0.94 -0.94
C THR A 47 3.78 0.03 -1.49
N LEU A 48 3.97 0.56 -2.71
CA LEU A 48 2.98 1.42 -3.36
C LEU A 48 1.66 0.69 -3.59
N ILE A 49 1.71 -0.55 -4.08
CA ILE A 49 0.52 -1.40 -4.28
C ILE A 49 -0.16 -1.69 -2.94
N PHE A 50 0.61 -2.08 -1.91
CA PHE A 50 0.08 -2.34 -0.59
C PHE A 50 -0.55 -1.10 0.03
N ASN A 51 0.07 0.08 -0.10
CA ASN A 51 -0.48 1.33 0.43
C ASN A 51 -1.79 1.71 -0.25
N MET A 52 -1.85 1.65 -1.59
CA MET A 52 -3.09 1.88 -2.34
C MET A 52 -4.19 0.89 -1.97
N ASN A 53 -3.84 -0.36 -1.69
CA ASN A 53 -4.80 -1.43 -1.42
C ASN A 53 -5.10 -1.60 0.09
N ARG A 54 -4.40 -0.89 0.99
CA ARG A 54 -4.50 -1.14 2.44
C ARG A 54 -5.90 -0.88 2.98
N GLN A 55 -6.50 0.24 2.61
CA GLN A 55 -7.86 0.61 3.04
C GLN A 55 -8.91 -0.34 2.45
N GLU A 56 -8.76 -0.72 1.17
CA GLU A 56 -9.62 -1.68 0.47
C GLU A 56 -9.55 -3.08 1.08
N VAL A 57 -8.35 -3.57 1.40
CA VAL A 57 -8.16 -4.88 2.04
C VAL A 57 -8.78 -4.90 3.43
N PHE A 58 -8.57 -3.85 4.23
CA PHE A 58 -9.17 -3.76 5.56
C PHE A 58 -10.71 -3.72 5.49
N PHE A 59 -11.27 -2.96 4.53
CA PHE A 59 -12.72 -2.92 4.33
C PHE A 59 -13.28 -4.29 3.93
N ARG A 60 -12.62 -5.00 3.00
CA ARG A 60 -13.02 -6.37 2.61
C ARG A 60 -13.02 -7.32 3.80
N GLN A 61 -11.94 -7.31 4.59
CA GLN A 61 -11.85 -8.12 5.81
C GLN A 61 -12.99 -7.79 6.79
N LYS A 62 -13.32 -6.49 6.95
CA LYS A 62 -14.42 -6.08 7.83
C LYS A 62 -15.79 -6.51 7.29
N MET A 63 -15.99 -6.45 5.98
CA MET A 63 -17.20 -6.91 5.31
C MET A 63 -17.37 -8.42 5.44
N ASP A 64 -16.28 -9.19 5.38
CA ASP A 64 -16.28 -10.63 5.60
C ASP A 64 -16.67 -10.98 7.04
N GLU A 65 -16.08 -10.31 8.04
CA GLU A 65 -16.47 -10.48 9.45
C GLU A 65 -17.95 -10.14 9.68
N LEU A 66 -18.44 -9.07 9.05
CA LEU A 66 -19.85 -8.69 9.09
C LEU A 66 -20.75 -9.76 8.46
N ASN A 67 -20.32 -10.34 7.34
CA ASN A 67 -21.04 -11.42 6.67
C ASN A 67 -21.14 -12.66 7.55
N ASP A 68 -20.05 -13.04 8.21
CA ASP A 68 -20.01 -14.16 9.14
C ASP A 68 -20.92 -13.93 10.33
N PHE A 69 -20.91 -12.72 10.91
CA PHE A 69 -21.82 -12.34 11.99
C PHE A 69 -23.30 -12.44 11.57
N MET A 70 -23.64 -11.90 10.39
CA MET A 70 -25.00 -11.94 9.86
C MET A 70 -25.46 -13.37 9.56
N SER A 71 -24.52 -14.23 9.13
CA SER A 71 -24.77 -15.65 8.90
C SER A 71 -25.01 -16.39 10.20
N TYR A 72 -24.15 -16.20 11.20
CA TYR A 72 -24.24 -16.79 12.53
C TYR A 72 -25.54 -16.42 13.27
N ARG A 73 -26.02 -15.18 13.10
CA ARG A 73 -27.28 -14.70 13.68
C ARG A 73 -28.51 -14.99 12.82
N GLU A 74 -28.35 -15.71 11.72
CA GLU A 74 -29.43 -16.10 10.80
C GLU A 74 -30.31 -14.92 10.35
N LEU A 75 -29.70 -13.74 10.14
CA LEU A 75 -30.48 -12.55 9.78
C LEU A 75 -31.23 -12.74 8.45
N PRO A 76 -32.46 -12.22 8.30
CA PRO A 76 -33.20 -12.30 7.05
C PRO A 76 -32.47 -11.57 5.91
N LYS A 77 -32.54 -12.13 4.69
CA LYS A 77 -31.79 -11.64 3.51
C LYS A 77 -31.96 -10.14 3.24
N LEU A 78 -33.17 -9.61 3.46
CA LEU A 78 -33.49 -8.20 3.25
C LEU A 78 -32.74 -7.28 4.24
N LEU A 79 -32.56 -7.73 5.49
CA LEU A 79 -31.78 -6.98 6.48
C LEU A 79 -30.29 -7.03 6.17
N ARG A 80 -29.78 -8.20 5.73
CA ARG A 80 -28.37 -8.34 5.32
C ARG A 80 -28.01 -7.40 4.16
N LEU A 81 -28.91 -7.26 3.20
CA LEU A 81 -28.73 -6.38 2.05
C LEU A 81 -28.67 -4.91 2.48
N LYS A 82 -29.60 -4.46 3.32
CA LYS A 82 -29.59 -3.10 3.89
C LYS A 82 -28.31 -2.79 4.68
N ILE A 83 -27.85 -3.75 5.48
CA ILE A 83 -26.62 -3.59 6.28
C ILE A 83 -25.39 -3.45 5.35
N ARG A 84 -25.28 -4.29 4.31
CA ARG A 84 -24.19 -4.20 3.33
C ARG A 84 -24.21 -2.88 2.57
N GLU A 85 -25.37 -2.45 2.07
CA GLU A 85 -25.53 -1.16 1.38
C GLU A 85 -25.12 0.02 2.28
N TYR A 86 -25.52 -0.01 3.55
CA TYR A 86 -25.12 1.03 4.51
C TYR A 86 -23.58 1.10 4.68
N TYR A 87 -22.92 -0.05 4.89
CA TYR A 87 -21.47 -0.09 5.06
C TYR A 87 -20.71 0.29 3.77
N ASP A 88 -21.25 -0.06 2.60
CA ASP A 88 -20.67 0.31 1.32
C ASP A 88 -20.80 1.82 1.05
N HIS A 89 -21.94 2.43 1.38
CA HIS A 89 -22.10 3.88 1.35
C HIS A 89 -21.18 4.59 2.34
N LEU A 90 -21.03 4.05 3.56
CA LEU A 90 -20.14 4.59 4.57
C LEU A 90 -18.67 4.56 4.11
N HIS A 91 -18.22 3.43 3.57
CA HIS A 91 -16.86 3.29 3.05
C HIS A 91 -16.57 4.22 1.89
N ASN A 92 -17.51 4.34 0.94
CA ASN A 92 -17.37 5.27 -0.17
C ASN A 92 -17.30 6.72 0.32
N ARG A 93 -18.14 7.14 1.29
CA ARG A 93 -18.04 8.49 1.88
C ARG A 93 -16.69 8.74 2.56
N LEU A 94 -16.19 7.79 3.33
CA LEU A 94 -14.91 7.90 4.02
C LEU A 94 -13.71 7.87 3.04
N ARG A 95 -13.79 7.21 1.89
CA ARG A 95 -12.75 7.26 0.85
C ARG A 95 -12.57 8.64 0.21
N PHE A 96 -13.63 9.45 0.14
CA PHE A 96 -13.56 10.79 -0.43
C PHE A 96 -12.99 11.83 0.55
N PHE A 97 -12.96 11.52 1.84
CA PHE A 97 -12.44 12.38 2.89
C PHE A 97 -11.49 11.55 3.76
N ASP A 98 -10.19 11.57 3.46
CA ASP A 98 -9.20 11.10 4.44
C ASP A 98 -9.16 12.14 5.57
N GLU A 99 -10.10 12.00 6.51
CA GLU A 99 -10.29 12.93 7.62
C GLU A 99 -8.97 13.10 8.39
N GLY A 100 -8.15 12.06 8.49
CA GLY A 100 -6.85 12.12 9.15
C GLY A 100 -5.86 13.03 8.44
N GLU A 101 -5.76 12.91 7.12
CA GLU A 101 -4.90 13.75 6.27
C GLU A 101 -5.40 15.21 6.30
N ILE A 102 -6.70 15.43 6.07
CA ILE A 102 -7.33 16.75 6.07
C ILE A 102 -7.17 17.45 7.43
N ILE A 103 -7.36 16.72 8.54
CA ILE A 103 -7.18 17.25 9.90
C ILE A 103 -5.71 17.55 10.22
N SER A 104 -4.77 16.82 9.60
CA SER A 104 -3.33 17.06 9.78
C SER A 104 -2.81 18.25 8.97
N GLU A 105 -3.45 18.58 7.85
CA GLU A 105 -3.16 19.78 7.06
C GLU A 105 -3.71 21.07 7.69
N LEU A 106 -4.71 20.95 8.57
CA LEU A 106 -5.30 22.08 9.28
C LEU A 106 -4.36 22.63 10.37
N SER A 107 -4.35 23.96 10.53
CA SER A 107 -3.62 24.61 11.61
C SER A 107 -4.16 24.19 12.98
N HIS A 108 -3.33 24.23 14.02
CA HIS A 108 -3.72 23.79 15.37
C HIS A 108 -4.97 24.53 15.89
N GLN A 109 -5.16 25.80 15.52
CA GLN A 109 -6.34 26.58 15.87
C GLN A 109 -7.59 26.07 15.16
N LEU A 110 -7.52 25.84 13.84
CA LEU A 110 -8.65 25.33 13.05
C LEU A 110 -9.05 23.90 13.47
N ARG A 111 -8.08 23.06 13.84
CA ARG A 111 -8.35 21.71 14.34
C ARG A 111 -9.15 21.73 15.64
N GLN A 112 -8.85 22.64 16.56
CA GLN A 112 -9.60 22.77 17.81
C GLN A 112 -11.03 23.26 17.57
N GLU A 113 -11.20 24.23 16.67
CA GLU A 113 -12.51 24.75 16.29
C GLU A 113 -13.37 23.67 15.61
N LEU A 114 -12.79 22.89 14.69
CA LEU A 114 -13.45 21.77 14.03
C LEU A 114 -13.94 20.71 15.03
N ILE A 115 -13.10 20.31 16.01
CA ILE A 115 -13.47 19.31 17.02
C ILE A 115 -14.61 19.80 17.91
N LEU A 116 -14.60 21.10 18.28
CA LEU A 116 -15.68 21.70 19.06
C LEU A 116 -17.00 21.71 18.30
N GLU A 117 -16.97 22.00 17.00
CA GLU A 117 -18.17 22.05 16.15
C GLU A 117 -18.72 20.63 15.84
N LEU A 118 -17.85 19.66 15.60
CA LEU A 118 -18.23 18.26 15.42
C LEU A 118 -18.88 17.69 16.70
N ASN A 119 -18.32 17.98 17.87
CA ASN A 119 -18.91 17.55 19.14
C ASN A 119 -20.28 18.21 19.41
N LYS A 120 -20.46 19.48 19.03
CA LYS A 120 -21.78 20.15 19.14
C LYS A 120 -22.83 19.48 18.26
N SER A 121 -22.49 19.16 17.01
CA SER A 121 -23.44 18.58 16.06
C SER A 121 -23.86 17.14 16.42
N MET A 122 -22.96 16.35 17.02
CA MET A 122 -23.31 15.00 17.51
C MET A 122 -24.20 15.00 18.77
N VAL A 123 -24.11 16.01 19.63
CA VAL A 123 -24.93 16.11 20.85
C VAL A 123 -26.33 16.70 20.57
N MET A 124 -26.49 17.41 19.46
CA MET A 124 -27.76 18.02 19.04
C MET A 124 -28.57 17.18 18.02
N SER A 125 -28.08 16.02 17.59
CA SER A 125 -28.80 15.05 16.74
C SER A 125 -29.30 13.85 17.55
#